data_AF-A0A365NJ13-F1
#
_entry.id   AF-A0A365NJ13-F1
#
_cell.length_a   1.000
_cell.length_b   1.000
_cell.length_c   1.000
_cell.angle_alpha   90.00
_cell.angle_beta   90.00
_cell.angle_gamma   90.00
#
_symmetry.space_group_name_H-M   'P 1'
#
loop_
_entity.id
_entity.type
_entity.pdbx_description
1 polymer ?
#
loop_
_entity_poly.entity_id
_entity_poly.type
_entity_poly.pdbx_seq_one_letter_code
_entity_poly.pdbx_strand_id
1 'polypeptide(L)'
;MGADRPTYGLTKNASTLLLQQIAQNTKRTDMQIVSFHPGGILTDSAKRAGGDSLKGLVFDDENLPGHFSVWAATPEASFLHGRFVWANWDVDELKTGPVREQIDTDEHFLKVGVEGLSEKMGGMIMT
;
A
#
# COMPACT_ATOMS: atom_id res chain seq x y z
N MET A 1 15.76 -8.30 -5.12
CA MET A 1 14.81 -9.35 -4.69
C MET A 1 13.78 -9.76 -5.75
N GLY A 2 13.80 -9.26 -6.99
CA GLY A 2 12.67 -9.40 -7.94
C GLY A 2 12.75 -10.51 -9.00
N ALA A 3 13.93 -10.90 -9.48
CA ALA A 3 14.04 -11.83 -10.62
C ALA A 3 13.96 -13.31 -10.23
N ASP A 4 14.56 -13.70 -9.10
CA ASP A 4 14.72 -15.13 -8.73
C ASP A 4 13.56 -15.70 -7.91
N ARG A 5 12.52 -14.91 -7.63
CA ARG A 5 11.37 -15.29 -6.79
C ARG A 5 10.06 -14.72 -7.33
N PRO A 6 9.61 -15.16 -8.52
CA PRO A 6 8.43 -14.61 -9.19
C PRO A 6 7.14 -14.77 -8.36
N THR A 7 7.10 -15.76 -7.47
CA THR A 7 5.95 -16.04 -6.60
C THR A 7 5.75 -15.01 -5.50
N TYR A 8 6.79 -14.29 -5.06
CA TYR A 8 6.65 -13.30 -3.99
C TYR A 8 5.81 -12.10 -4.42
N GLY A 9 6.15 -11.52 -5.59
CA GLY A 9 5.37 -10.41 -6.16
C GLY A 9 3.93 -10.81 -6.44
N LEU A 10 3.71 -12.00 -7.01
CA LEU A 10 2.38 -12.55 -7.27
C LEU A 10 1.54 -12.64 -5.98
N THR A 11 2.07 -13.32 -4.96
CA THR A 11 1.33 -13.56 -3.70
C THR A 11 1.04 -12.27 -2.94
N LYS A 12 1.97 -11.31 -2.93
CA LYS A 12 1.75 -10.01 -2.29
C LYS A 12 0.67 -9.19 -3.01
N ASN A 13 0.70 -9.11 -4.35
CA ASN A 13 -0.36 -8.45 -5.11
C ASN A 13 -1.72 -9.11 -4.91
N ALA A 14 -1.78 -10.45 -4.95
CA ALA A 14 -3.03 -11.18 -4.69
C ALA A 14 -3.58 -10.92 -3.29
N SER A 15 -2.71 -10.88 -2.27
CA SER A 15 -3.09 -10.57 -0.89
C SER A 15 -3.59 -9.12 -0.74
N THR A 16 -2.92 -8.16 -1.38
CA THR A 16 -3.36 -6.75 -1.37
C THR A 16 -4.74 -6.61 -2.01
N LEU A 17 -4.97 -7.26 -3.16
CA LEU A 17 -6.29 -7.23 -3.82
C LEU A 17 -7.37 -7.87 -2.92
N LEU A 18 -7.08 -9.00 -2.26
CA LEU A 18 -8.01 -9.63 -1.33
C LEU A 18 -8.41 -8.66 -0.20
N LEU A 19 -7.43 -8.01 0.44
CA LEU A 19 -7.70 -7.06 1.52
C LEU A 19 -8.49 -5.83 1.03
N GLN A 20 -8.20 -5.35 -0.18
CA GLN A 20 -8.97 -4.28 -0.84
C GLN A 20 -10.44 -4.69 -1.05
N GLN A 21 -10.72 -5.91 -1.51
CA GLN A 21 -12.09 -6.42 -1.72
C GLN A 21 -12.85 -6.55 -0.39
N ILE A 22 -12.17 -6.95 0.68
CA ILE A 22 -12.76 -6.96 2.03
C ILE A 22 -13.08 -5.53 2.46
N ALA A 23 -12.18 -4.58 2.23
CA ALA A 23 -12.39 -3.17 2.56
C ALA A 23 -13.58 -2.58 1.81
N GLN A 24 -13.75 -2.89 0.53
CA GLN A 24 -14.91 -2.43 -0.26
C GLN A 24 -16.26 -2.85 0.35
N ASN A 25 -16.32 -4.01 0.99
CA ASN A 25 -17.54 -4.54 1.60
C ASN A 25 -17.63 -4.27 3.11
N THR A 26 -16.68 -3.53 3.69
CA THR A 26 -16.61 -3.27 5.12
C THR A 26 -16.66 -1.76 5.36
N LYS A 27 -17.55 -1.30 6.24
CA LYS A 27 -17.52 0.12 6.61
C LYS A 27 -16.25 0.39 7.41
N ARG A 28 -15.54 1.47 7.07
CA ARG A 28 -14.33 1.89 7.80
C ARG A 28 -14.55 2.09 9.31
N THR A 29 -15.78 2.41 9.73
CA THR A 29 -16.16 2.55 11.13
C THR A 29 -16.23 1.23 11.89
N ASP A 30 -16.44 0.13 11.16
CA ASP A 30 -16.49 -1.22 11.72
C ASP A 30 -15.09 -1.83 11.72
N MET A 31 -14.34 -1.66 10.61
CA MET A 31 -12.95 -2.08 10.50
C MET A 31 -12.22 -1.28 9.42
N GLN A 32 -11.13 -0.61 9.79
CA GLN A 32 -10.23 0.07 8.87
C GLN A 32 -9.16 -0.90 8.34
N ILE A 33 -9.04 -1.01 7.02
CA ILE A 33 -8.05 -1.83 6.34
C ILE A 33 -7.15 -0.91 5.52
N VAL A 34 -5.84 -0.96 5.78
CA VAL A 34 -4.81 -0.23 5.03
C VAL A 34 -3.67 -1.21 4.74
N SER A 35 -3.25 -1.29 3.48
CA SER A 35 -2.05 -2.04 3.10
C SER A 35 -0.90 -1.05 2.90
N PHE A 36 0.33 -1.41 3.24
CA PHE A 36 1.46 -0.53 2.98
C PHE A 36 2.76 -1.28 2.71
N HIS A 37 3.63 -0.65 1.93
CA HIS A 37 5.02 -1.05 1.80
C HIS A 37 5.78 -0.61 3.05
N PRO A 38 6.42 -1.51 3.81
CA PRO A 38 7.06 -1.16 5.08
C PRO A 38 8.45 -0.52 4.92
N GLY A 39 8.93 -0.38 3.68
CA GLY A 39 10.34 -0.07 3.40
C GLY A 39 11.19 -1.33 3.31
N GLY A 40 12.49 -1.15 3.14
CA GLY A 40 13.48 -2.21 3.15
C GLY A 40 14.02 -2.44 4.55
N ILE A 41 13.51 -3.43 5.28
CA ILE A 41 13.99 -3.77 6.64
C ILE A 41 14.92 -4.98 6.60
N LEU A 42 16.08 -4.88 7.25
CA LEU A 42 17.07 -5.98 7.33
C LEU A 42 16.64 -7.04 8.37
N THR A 43 15.53 -7.70 8.08
CA THR A 43 15.02 -8.83 8.87
C THR A 43 15.93 -10.07 8.71
N ASP A 44 15.78 -11.05 9.59
CA ASP A 44 16.50 -12.33 9.45
C ASP A 44 16.17 -13.06 8.14
N SER A 45 14.94 -12.92 7.65
CA SER A 45 14.55 -13.44 6.33
C SER A 45 15.26 -12.70 5.19
N ALA A 46 15.48 -11.39 5.32
CA ALA A 46 16.25 -10.62 4.35
C ALA A 46 17.73 -11.01 4.38
N LYS A 47 18.33 -11.18 5.57
CA LYS A 47 19.71 -11.68 5.74
C LYS A 47 19.90 -13.08 5.14
N ARG A 48 18.99 -14.02 5.41
CA ARG A 48 19.00 -15.36 4.77
C ARG A 48 18.90 -15.31 3.25
N ALA A 49 18.31 -14.25 2.70
CA ALA A 49 18.25 -14.01 1.27
C ALA A 49 19.47 -13.24 0.71
N GLY A 50 20.53 -13.07 1.51
CA GLY A 50 21.76 -12.37 1.16
C GLY A 50 21.66 -10.84 1.24
N GLY A 51 20.62 -10.29 1.89
CA GLY A 51 20.38 -8.84 1.94
C GLY A 51 21.53 -8.04 2.55
N ASP A 52 22.24 -8.62 3.52
CA ASP A 52 23.43 -8.05 4.17
C ASP A 52 24.70 -8.08 3.30
N SER A 53 24.72 -8.92 2.25
CA SER A 53 25.83 -9.03 1.30
C SER A 53 25.67 -8.11 0.07
N LEU A 54 24.50 -7.49 -0.10
CA LEU A 54 24.20 -6.60 -1.21
C LEU A 54 24.79 -5.20 -0.96
N LYS A 55 25.94 -4.93 -1.61
CA LYS A 55 26.61 -3.62 -1.53
C LYS A 55 25.69 -2.51 -2.05
N GLY A 56 25.57 -1.43 -1.27
CA GLY A 56 24.83 -0.22 -1.66
C GLY A 56 23.34 -0.22 -1.33
N LEU A 57 22.79 -1.28 -0.73
CA LEU A 57 21.46 -1.21 -0.12
C LEU A 57 21.53 -0.51 1.23
N VAL A 58 20.78 0.58 1.35
CA VAL A 58 20.48 1.22 2.64
C VAL A 58 19.14 0.65 3.10
N PHE A 59 19.14 0.04 4.27
CA PHE A 59 17.91 -0.44 4.92
C PHE A 59 17.29 0.68 5.74
N ASP A 60 15.96 0.74 5.74
CA ASP A 60 15.19 1.64 6.60
C ASP A 60 15.24 1.15 8.06
N ASP A 61 15.08 2.07 9.00
CA ASP A 61 14.93 1.78 10.44
C ASP A 61 13.60 1.06 10.68
N GLU A 62 13.58 -0.03 11.46
CA GLU A 62 12.37 -0.81 11.73
C GLU A 62 11.28 -0.04 12.47
N ASN A 63 11.63 1.05 13.17
CA ASN A 63 10.68 1.91 13.84
C ASN A 63 9.84 2.71 12.83
N LEU A 64 10.33 2.96 11.62
CA LEU A 64 9.59 3.70 10.59
C LEU A 64 8.25 3.02 10.24
N PRO A 65 8.21 1.74 9.77
CA PRO A 65 6.95 1.05 9.54
C PRO A 65 6.19 0.77 10.84
N GLY A 66 6.86 0.67 11.99
CA GLY A 66 6.23 0.53 13.30
C GLY A 66 5.37 1.75 13.66
N HIS A 67 5.95 2.94 13.60
CA HIS A 67 5.28 4.21 13.84
C HIS A 67 4.19 4.47 12.80
N PHE A 68 4.46 4.19 11.52
CA PHE A 68 3.47 4.28 10.46
C PHE A 68 2.25 3.39 10.74
N SER A 69 2.46 2.15 11.20
CA SER A 69 1.37 1.21 11.54
C SER A 69 0.47 1.76 12.65
N VAL A 70 1.06 2.39 13.68
CA VAL A 70 0.30 3.00 14.77
C VAL A 70 -0.53 4.17 14.26
N TRP A 71 0.06 5.06 13.45
CA TRP A 71 -0.66 6.18 12.83
C TRP A 71 -1.78 5.70 11.89
N ALA A 72 -1.50 4.70 11.05
CA ALA A 72 -2.44 4.13 10.10
C ALA A 72 -3.65 3.43 10.75
N ALA A 73 -3.55 3.09 12.04
CA ALA A 73 -4.65 2.55 12.83
C ALA A 73 -5.58 3.63 13.43
N THR A 74 -5.22 4.91 13.31
CA THR A 74 -6.01 6.02 13.86
C THR A 74 -7.11 6.48 12.88
N PRO A 75 -8.14 7.21 13.38
CA PRO A 75 -9.15 7.85 12.52
C PRO A 75 -8.57 8.88 11.52
N GLU A 76 -7.40 9.45 11.83
CA GLU A 76 -6.72 10.42 10.97
C GLU A 76 -6.35 9.82 9.61
N ALA A 77 -6.00 8.54 9.58
CA ALA A 77 -5.65 7.80 8.36
C ALA A 77 -6.87 7.20 7.63
N SER A 78 -8.11 7.51 8.04
CA SER A 78 -9.31 6.86 7.51
C SER A 78 -9.57 7.09 6.02
N PHE A 79 -8.96 8.12 5.42
CA PHE A 79 -8.97 8.37 3.98
C PHE A 79 -8.17 7.31 3.18
N LEU A 80 -7.30 6.54 3.86
CA LEU A 80 -6.52 5.44 3.27
C LEU A 80 -7.25 4.10 3.26
N HIS A 81 -8.50 4.04 3.73
CA HIS A 81 -9.27 2.79 3.76
C HIS A 81 -9.31 2.10 2.39
N GLY A 82 -8.89 0.83 2.37
CA GLY A 82 -8.83 -0.01 1.18
C GLY A 82 -7.70 0.31 0.19
N ARG A 83 -6.71 1.13 0.58
CA ARG A 83 -5.59 1.56 -0.29
C ARG A 83 -4.26 0.94 0.12
N PHE A 84 -3.31 1.00 -0.82
CA PHE A 84 -1.92 0.63 -0.67
C PHE A 84 -1.02 1.88 -0.65
N VAL A 85 -0.24 2.08 0.40
CA VAL A 85 0.65 3.25 0.56
C VAL A 85 2.08 2.82 0.89
N TRP A 86 3.00 3.76 1.13
CA TRP A 86 4.37 3.46 1.54
C TRP A 86 4.68 4.18 2.86
N ALA A 87 5.22 3.45 3.84
CA ALA A 87 5.63 4.00 5.13
C ALA A 87 6.70 5.10 5.06
N ASN A 88 7.46 5.20 3.95
CA ASN A 88 8.46 6.25 3.76
C ASN A 88 7.86 7.59 3.30
N TRP A 89 6.56 7.65 3.03
CA TRP A 89 5.88 8.90 2.68
C TRP A 89 5.63 9.75 3.94
N ASP A 90 5.74 11.07 3.78
CA ASP A 90 5.42 12.02 4.83
C ASP A 90 3.90 12.02 5.08
N VAL A 91 3.50 11.76 6.34
CA VAL A 91 2.08 11.62 6.70
C VAL A 91 1.32 12.94 6.59
N ASP A 92 1.98 14.08 6.83
CA ASP A 92 1.35 15.39 6.73
C ASP A 92 1.16 15.79 5.25
N GLU A 93 2.11 15.45 4.39
CA GLU A 93 1.94 15.56 2.93
C GLU A 93 0.82 14.62 2.42
N LEU A 94 0.71 13.40 2.95
CA LEU A 94 -0.39 12.50 2.60
C LEU A 94 -1.77 13.02 3.03
N LYS A 95 -1.83 13.80 4.10
CA LYS A 95 -3.08 14.35 4.64
C LYS A 95 -3.53 15.62 3.94
N THR A 96 -2.61 16.39 3.36
CA THR A 96 -2.89 17.77 2.91
C THR A 96 -2.33 18.13 1.54
N GLY A 97 -1.43 17.31 0.99
CA GLY A 97 -0.74 17.59 -0.26
C GLY A 97 -1.45 17.04 -1.51
N PRO A 98 -0.76 17.05 -2.68
CA PRO A 98 -1.34 16.61 -3.95
C PRO A 98 -1.83 15.15 -3.93
N VAL A 99 -1.16 14.29 -3.17
CA VAL A 99 -1.58 12.89 -2.99
C VAL A 99 -2.95 12.81 -2.32
N ARG A 100 -3.23 13.71 -1.36
CA ARG A 100 -4.55 13.78 -0.72
C ARG A 100 -5.63 14.15 -1.72
N GLU A 101 -5.39 15.20 -2.49
CA GLU A 101 -6.32 15.67 -3.53
C GLU A 101 -6.62 14.55 -4.54
N GLN A 102 -5.61 13.79 -4.92
CA GLN A 102 -5.78 12.66 -5.83
C GLN A 102 -6.59 11.51 -5.19
N ILE A 103 -6.41 11.23 -3.89
CA ILE A 103 -7.22 10.25 -3.16
C ILE A 103 -8.70 10.67 -3.08
N ASP A 104 -8.96 11.95 -2.89
CA ASP A 104 -10.32 12.50 -2.78
C ASP A 104 -11.04 12.55 -4.14
N THR A 105 -10.30 12.64 -5.24
CA THR A 105 -10.85 12.77 -6.61
C THR A 105 -10.89 11.45 -7.39
N ASP A 106 -9.94 10.54 -7.18
CA ASP A 106 -9.89 9.23 -7.83
C ASP A 106 -10.05 8.11 -6.79
N GLU A 107 -11.24 7.50 -6.77
CA GLU A 107 -11.54 6.37 -5.90
C GLU A 107 -10.57 5.18 -6.10
N HIS A 108 -10.05 5.01 -7.32
CA HIS A 108 -9.19 3.88 -7.69
C HIS A 108 -7.70 4.18 -7.46
N PHE A 109 -7.35 5.41 -7.14
CA PHE A 109 -5.96 5.77 -6.86
C PHE A 109 -5.43 5.00 -5.64
N LEU A 110 -4.20 4.47 -5.78
CA LEU A 110 -3.54 3.62 -4.79
C LEU A 110 -4.26 2.30 -4.47
N LYS A 111 -5.04 1.79 -5.41
CA LYS A 111 -5.67 0.47 -5.35
C LYS A 111 -5.10 -0.44 -6.44
N VAL A 112 -5.20 -1.75 -6.24
CA VAL A 112 -4.90 -2.73 -7.29
C VAL A 112 -6.00 -2.64 -8.36
N GLY A 113 -5.58 -2.42 -9.60
CA GLY A 113 -6.47 -2.30 -10.76
C GLY A 113 -5.66 -2.23 -12.06
N VAL A 114 -6.36 -2.12 -13.18
CA VAL A 114 -5.76 -1.94 -14.50
C VAL A 114 -6.09 -0.52 -14.98
N GLU A 115 -5.05 0.31 -15.08
CA GLU A 115 -5.15 1.66 -15.60
C GLU A 115 -5.56 1.64 -17.08
N GLY A 116 -6.54 2.48 -17.44
CA GLY A 116 -7.03 2.60 -18.82
C GLY A 116 -8.18 1.66 -19.19
N LEU A 117 -8.62 0.76 -18.31
CA LEU A 117 -9.95 0.14 -18.45
C LEU A 117 -11.03 1.18 -18.18
N SER A 118 -12.11 1.16 -18.97
CA SER A 118 -13.16 2.20 -19.01
C SER A 118 -13.90 2.44 -17.69
N GLU A 119 -13.66 1.61 -16.67
CA GLU A 119 -14.21 1.77 -15.31
C GLU A 119 -13.81 3.11 -14.66
N LYS A 120 -12.64 3.69 -15.02
CA LYS A 120 -12.24 5.05 -14.58
C LYS A 120 -13.09 6.18 -15.18
N MET A 121 -13.82 5.95 -16.27
CA MET A 121 -14.60 6.98 -16.98
C MET A 121 -16.09 6.97 -16.60
N GLY A 122 -16.46 6.28 -15.52
CA GLY A 122 -17.85 6.00 -15.19
C GLY A 122 -18.36 4.89 -16.09
N GLY A 123 -18.68 3.74 -15.49
CA GLY A 123 -19.10 2.52 -16.18
C GLY A 123 -20.34 2.69 -17.06
N MET A 124 -20.17 3.23 -18.26
CA MET A 124 -21.10 3.06 -19.35
C MET A 124 -20.57 1.96 -20.24
N ILE A 125 -20.97 0.72 -19.91
CA ILE A 125 -21.03 -0.34 -20.90
C ILE A 125 -22.01 0.18 -21.96
N MET A 126 -21.48 0.60 -23.10
CA MET A 126 -22.28 0.92 -24.28
C MET A 126 -22.92 -0.39 -24.77
N THR A 127 -24.16 -0.63 -24.38
CA THR A 127 -25.12 -1.46 -25.13
C THR A 127 -26.04 -0.57 -25.93
#